data_AF-A0A9P1DQA5-F1
#
_entry.id   AF-A0A9P1DQA5-F1
#
_cell.length_a   1.000
_cell.length_b   1.000
_cell.length_c   1.000
_cell.angle_alpha   90.00
_cell.angle_beta   90.00
_cell.angle_gamma   90.00
#
_symmetry.space_group_name_H-M   'P 1'
#
loop_
_entity.id
_entity.type
_entity.pdbx_description
1 polymer ?
#
loop_
_entity_poly.entity_id
_entity_poly.type
_entity_poly.pdbx_seq_one_letter_code
_entity_poly.pdbx_strand_id
1 'polypeptide(L)'
;KVIDNAGDKSMQVKYDMSMKNQMYGRSGDFIKGRELFAMVLISFKSPDHTEVLYNAHHLYMFNYYGDDQLEAFYNKWLDIIYNMKHDDLPSANSLRDTLFRKIEHSKLMSFDISRYRTYDEGHPEKTYEFLIGMIKGYIARGKQERLLRDRERAVKLSLSSNKTTPAPEDADKPAVPIKTKKENEAAASST
;
A
#
# COMPACT_ATOMS: atom_id res chain seq x y z
N LYS A 1 10.00 8.46 33.72
CA LYS A 1 8.81 7.60 33.44
C LYS A 1 8.48 7.47 31.93
N VAL A 2 9.37 7.83 30.99
CA VAL A 2 9.08 7.75 29.53
C VAL A 2 9.70 6.49 28.89
N ILE A 3 10.57 5.76 29.60
CA ILE A 3 11.38 4.69 29.00
C ILE A 3 10.84 3.29 29.37
N ASP A 4 9.80 3.19 30.21
CA ASP A 4 9.33 1.90 30.78
C ASP A 4 8.40 1.09 29.87
N ASN A 5 7.95 1.65 28.74
CA ASN A 5 6.95 1.03 27.86
C ASN A 5 7.42 0.77 26.41
N ALA A 6 8.71 0.73 26.13
CA ALA A 6 9.21 0.37 24.80
C ALA A 6 9.89 -1.00 24.87
N GLY A 7 9.73 -1.87 23.87
CA GLY A 7 10.21 -3.27 23.89
C GLY A 7 11.73 -3.45 24.05
N ASP A 8 12.24 -4.64 23.74
CA ASP A 8 13.63 -5.07 24.04
C ASP A 8 14.73 -4.05 23.71
N LYS A 9 14.60 -3.32 22.60
CA LYS A 9 15.54 -2.25 22.20
C LYS A 9 15.65 -1.11 23.22
N SER A 10 14.54 -0.74 23.87
CA SER A 10 14.56 0.33 24.87
C SER A 10 15.22 -0.11 26.18
N MET A 11 15.11 -1.40 26.51
CA MET A 11 15.80 -1.98 27.66
C MET A 11 17.31 -1.96 27.45
N GLN A 12 17.78 -2.21 26.23
CA GLN A 12 19.19 -2.10 25.88
C GLN A 12 19.70 -0.65 26.01
N VAL A 13 18.97 0.34 25.49
CA VAL A 13 19.33 1.76 25.64
C VAL A 13 19.40 2.17 27.10
N LYS A 14 18.43 1.73 27.92
CA LYS A 14 18.44 2.00 29.37
C LYS A 14 19.67 1.42 30.05
N TYR A 15 20.03 0.19 29.70
CA TYR A 15 21.19 -0.46 30.25
C TYR A 15 22.47 0.30 29.88
N ASP A 16 22.64 0.63 28.60
CA ASP A 16 23.79 1.39 28.10
C ASP A 16 23.86 2.78 28.74
N MET A 17 22.71 3.45 28.89
CA MET A 17 22.57 4.74 29.57
C MET A 17 22.98 4.65 31.04
N SER A 18 22.53 3.62 31.76
CA SER A 18 22.88 3.40 33.16
C SER A 18 24.37 3.12 33.33
N MET A 19 24.94 2.28 32.47
CA MET A 19 26.36 1.94 32.47
C MET A 19 27.23 3.17 32.20
N LYS A 20 26.83 3.97 31.21
CA LYS A 20 27.57 5.17 30.81
C LYS A 20 27.47 6.28 31.88
N ASN A 21 26.33 6.42 32.55
CA ASN A 21 26.19 7.32 33.70
C ASN A 21 27.07 6.89 34.88
N GLN A 22 27.19 5.58 35.13
CA GLN A 22 28.09 5.07 36.18
C GLN A 22 29.56 5.35 35.86
N MET A 23 29.96 5.22 34.59
CA MET A 23 31.32 5.54 34.14
C MET A 23 31.64 7.03 34.30
N TYR A 24 30.75 7.91 33.83
CA TYR A 24 30.92 9.35 33.98
C TYR A 24 30.89 9.80 35.44
N GLY A 25 30.05 9.18 36.27
CA GLY A 25 30.01 9.43 37.72
C GLY A 25 31.33 9.13 38.44
N ARG A 26 32.15 8.20 37.94
CA ARG A 26 33.51 7.94 38.46
C ARG A 26 34.51 9.04 38.08
N SER A 27 34.25 9.77 37.00
CA SER A 27 35.08 10.86 36.49
C SER A 27 34.54 12.26 36.87
N GLY A 28 33.39 12.34 37.55
CA GLY A 28 32.71 13.60 37.90
C GLY A 28 31.93 14.24 36.74
N ASP A 29 31.73 13.52 35.65
CA ASP A 29 31.04 13.98 34.45
C ASP A 29 29.60 13.42 34.37
N PHE A 30 28.81 13.88 33.39
CA PHE A 30 27.44 13.42 33.13
C PHE A 30 27.16 13.25 31.64
N ILE A 31 26.23 12.35 31.30
CA ILE A 31 25.77 12.19 29.91
C ILE A 31 25.07 13.46 29.43
N LYS A 32 25.52 13.98 28.29
CA LYS A 32 24.94 15.19 27.67
C LYS A 32 23.69 14.84 26.86
N GLY A 33 22.79 15.82 26.70
CA GLY A 33 21.53 15.60 25.95
C GLY A 33 21.73 15.11 24.50
N ARG A 34 22.76 15.60 23.79
CA ARG A 34 23.09 15.14 22.43
C ARG A 34 23.58 13.69 22.40
N GLU A 35 24.25 13.27 23.45
CA GLU A 35 24.80 11.93 23.58
C GLU A 35 23.70 10.92 23.92
N LEU A 36 22.79 11.29 24.83
CA LEU A 36 21.55 10.55 25.06
C LEU A 36 20.75 10.40 23.77
N PHE A 37 20.58 11.48 23.02
CA PHE A 37 19.88 11.45 21.73
C PHE A 37 20.59 10.53 20.73
N ALA A 38 21.91 10.56 20.65
CA ALA A 38 22.68 9.65 19.80
C ALA A 38 22.52 8.18 20.23
N MET A 39 22.51 7.87 21.53
CA MET A 39 22.29 6.51 22.03
C MET A 39 20.89 6.00 21.66
N VAL A 40 19.86 6.86 21.76
CA VAL A 40 18.51 6.54 21.30
C VAL A 40 18.50 6.30 19.79
N LEU A 41 19.10 7.18 18.99
CA LEU A 41 19.16 7.01 17.53
C LEU A 41 19.88 5.72 17.11
N ILE A 42 20.98 5.37 17.78
CA ILE A 42 21.74 4.15 17.50
C ILE A 42 20.91 2.89 17.82
N SER A 43 20.04 2.91 18.83
CA SER A 43 19.18 1.74 19.11
C SER A 43 18.07 1.51 18.09
N PHE A 44 17.62 2.57 17.41
CA PHE A 44 16.71 2.46 16.28
C PHE A 44 17.43 2.09 14.99
N LYS A 45 18.75 2.29 14.91
CA LYS A 45 19.56 1.79 13.81
C LYS A 45 19.57 0.27 13.88
N SER A 46 18.82 -0.39 13.01
CA SER A 46 18.90 -1.84 12.87
C SER A 46 20.36 -2.21 12.53
N PRO A 47 20.98 -3.15 13.26
CA PRO A 47 22.25 -3.72 12.84
C PRO A 47 22.00 -4.41 11.50
N ASP A 48 22.65 -3.91 10.46
CA ASP A 48 22.69 -4.39 9.07
C ASP A 48 21.38 -4.93 8.50
N HIS A 49 20.75 -4.14 7.61
CA HIS A 49 19.85 -4.60 6.54
C HIS A 49 19.12 -5.92 6.82
N THR A 50 18.34 -5.97 7.89
CA THR A 50 17.28 -6.97 8.06
C THR A 50 16.02 -6.50 7.35
N GLU A 51 16.18 -5.77 6.24
CA GLU A 51 15.24 -5.95 5.14
C GLU A 51 15.24 -7.44 4.86
N VAL A 52 14.06 -8.05 4.73
CA VAL A 52 13.96 -9.44 4.29
C VAL A 52 14.45 -9.44 2.85
N LEU A 53 15.77 -9.52 2.67
CA LEU A 53 16.41 -9.48 1.37
C LEU A 53 15.99 -10.76 0.68
N TYR A 54 15.30 -10.61 -0.45
CA TYR A 54 15.06 -11.76 -1.28
C TYR A 54 16.39 -12.27 -1.80
N ASN A 55 16.51 -13.58 -1.88
CA ASN A 55 17.63 -14.25 -2.52
C ASN A 55 17.14 -14.88 -3.83
N ALA A 56 18.07 -15.38 -4.64
CA ALA A 56 17.73 -16.06 -5.89
C ALA A 56 16.79 -17.26 -5.66
N HIS A 57 16.90 -17.94 -4.50
CA HIS A 57 16.02 -19.05 -4.15
C HIS A 57 14.53 -18.61 -4.07
N HIS A 58 14.23 -17.47 -3.44
CA HIS A 58 12.86 -16.94 -3.38
C HIS A 58 12.30 -16.61 -4.76
N LEU A 59 13.13 -16.06 -5.66
CA LEU A 59 12.74 -15.78 -7.05
C LEU A 59 12.33 -17.05 -7.80
N TYR A 60 13.09 -18.14 -7.64
CA TYR A 60 12.80 -19.40 -8.32
C TYR A 60 11.62 -20.16 -7.71
N MET A 61 11.43 -20.10 -6.39
CA MET A 61 10.34 -20.79 -5.69
C MET A 61 8.97 -20.11 -5.87
N PHE A 62 8.93 -18.79 -6.01
CA PHE A 62 7.69 -18.03 -6.18
C PHE A 62 6.96 -18.44 -7.46
N ASN A 63 5.64 -18.72 -7.39
CA ASN A 63 4.88 -19.24 -8.52
C ASN A 63 3.82 -18.27 -9.03
N TYR A 64 3.40 -18.49 -10.27
CA TYR A 64 2.29 -17.77 -10.87
C TYR A 64 0.98 -18.10 -10.14
N TYR A 65 0.24 -17.05 -9.77
CA TYR A 65 -1.00 -17.16 -8.98
C TYR A 65 -2.25 -17.44 -9.82
N GLY A 66 -2.09 -17.49 -11.15
CA GLY A 66 -3.19 -17.60 -12.09
C GLY A 66 -3.63 -16.25 -12.65
N ASP A 67 -4.48 -16.32 -13.67
CA ASP A 67 -4.87 -15.15 -14.49
C ASP A 67 -5.67 -14.11 -13.69
N ASP A 68 -6.49 -14.56 -12.72
CA ASP A 68 -7.30 -13.69 -11.86
C ASP A 68 -6.44 -12.79 -10.95
N GLN A 69 -5.22 -13.23 -10.65
CA GLN A 69 -4.29 -12.57 -9.74
C GLN A 69 -3.00 -12.11 -10.44
N LEU A 70 -3.08 -11.82 -11.75
CA LEU A 70 -1.93 -11.35 -12.54
C LEU A 70 -1.28 -10.10 -11.94
N GLU A 71 -2.07 -9.14 -11.45
CA GLU A 71 -1.55 -7.92 -10.83
C GLU A 71 -0.80 -8.21 -9.52
N ALA A 72 -1.34 -9.10 -8.68
CA ALA A 72 -0.68 -9.50 -7.44
C ALA A 72 0.63 -10.25 -7.73
N PHE A 73 0.63 -11.12 -8.73
CA PHE A 73 1.84 -11.80 -9.21
C PHE A 73 2.90 -10.78 -9.66
N TYR A 74 2.51 -9.82 -10.50
CA TYR A 74 3.42 -8.80 -11.02
C TYR A 74 4.01 -7.92 -9.92
N ASN A 75 3.17 -7.48 -8.97
CA ASN A 75 3.64 -6.70 -7.82
C ASN A 75 4.61 -7.51 -6.95
N LYS A 76 4.34 -8.80 -6.75
CA LYS A 76 5.24 -9.67 -5.99
C LYS A 76 6.56 -9.93 -6.71
N TRP A 77 6.52 -10.07 -8.02
CA TRP A 77 7.71 -10.19 -8.87
C TRP A 77 8.62 -8.95 -8.72
N LEU A 78 8.04 -7.75 -8.77
CA LEU A 78 8.78 -6.51 -8.54
C LEU A 78 9.32 -6.40 -7.12
N ASP A 79 8.51 -6.73 -6.11
CA ASP A 79 8.92 -6.76 -4.70
C ASP A 79 10.14 -7.66 -4.49
N ILE A 80 10.16 -8.84 -5.13
CA ILE A 80 11.32 -9.74 -5.10
C ILE A 80 12.53 -9.06 -5.73
N ILE A 81 12.42 -8.59 -6.98
CA ILE A 81 13.56 -8.05 -7.72
C ILE A 81 14.15 -6.79 -7.07
N TYR A 82 13.30 -5.87 -6.59
CA TYR A 82 13.77 -4.61 -6.03
C TYR A 82 14.36 -4.76 -4.62
N ASN A 83 13.94 -5.78 -3.88
CA ASN A 83 14.46 -6.07 -2.54
C ASN A 83 15.44 -7.26 -2.54
N MET A 84 16.04 -7.60 -3.69
CA MET A 84 17.16 -8.53 -3.79
C MET A 84 18.50 -7.83 -3.50
N LYS A 85 19.46 -8.56 -2.93
CA LYS A 85 20.84 -8.08 -2.85
C LYS A 85 21.40 -7.91 -4.27
N HIS A 86 22.14 -6.82 -4.52
CA HIS A 86 22.73 -6.55 -5.83
C HIS A 86 23.59 -7.72 -6.36
N ASP A 87 24.31 -8.42 -5.48
CA ASP A 87 25.14 -9.57 -5.85
C ASP A 87 24.34 -10.81 -6.29
N ASP A 88 23.09 -10.93 -5.83
CA ASP A 88 22.22 -12.08 -6.11
C ASP A 88 21.30 -11.85 -7.32
N LEU A 89 21.27 -10.62 -7.85
CA LEU A 89 20.37 -10.26 -8.94
C LEU A 89 20.76 -10.99 -10.24
N PRO A 90 19.87 -11.82 -10.82
CA PRO A 90 20.20 -12.53 -12.04
C PRO A 90 20.37 -11.61 -13.25
N SER A 91 21.08 -12.10 -14.28
CA SER A 91 21.20 -11.40 -15.55
C SER A 91 19.83 -11.14 -16.20
N ALA A 92 19.74 -10.12 -17.06
CA ALA A 92 18.50 -9.80 -17.79
C ALA A 92 17.94 -11.01 -18.58
N ASN A 93 18.82 -11.84 -19.14
CA ASN A 93 18.42 -13.08 -19.84
C ASN A 93 17.84 -14.10 -18.87
N SER A 94 18.47 -14.29 -17.70
CA SER A 94 17.97 -15.20 -16.66
C SER A 94 16.62 -14.74 -16.10
N LEU A 95 16.44 -13.43 -15.90
CA LEU A 95 15.17 -12.83 -15.48
C LEU A 95 14.08 -13.02 -16.54
N ARG A 96 14.40 -12.77 -17.82
CA ARG A 96 13.50 -13.04 -18.95
C ARG A 96 13.04 -14.49 -18.96
N ASP A 97 13.97 -15.43 -18.93
CA ASP A 97 13.67 -16.86 -19.04
C ASP A 97 12.87 -17.36 -17.82
N THR A 98 13.21 -16.86 -16.63
CA THR A 98 12.49 -17.19 -15.40
C THR A 98 11.07 -16.64 -15.44
N LEU A 99 10.89 -15.37 -15.82
CA LEU A 99 9.57 -14.75 -15.95
C LEU A 99 8.71 -15.49 -16.98
N PHE A 100 9.29 -15.80 -18.14
CA PHE A 100 8.61 -16.53 -19.20
C PHE A 100 8.08 -17.88 -18.72
N ARG A 101 8.93 -18.70 -18.07
CA ARG A 101 8.50 -20.00 -17.50
C ARG A 101 7.39 -19.87 -16.46
N LYS A 102 7.35 -18.77 -15.70
CA LYS A 102 6.28 -18.55 -14.71
C LYS A 102 4.94 -18.30 -15.39
N ILE A 103 4.93 -17.56 -16.50
CA ILE A 103 3.68 -17.11 -17.14
C ILE A 103 3.26 -17.95 -18.35
N GLU A 104 4.09 -18.87 -18.86
CA GLU A 104 3.89 -19.55 -20.14
C GLU A 104 2.58 -20.35 -20.27
N HIS A 105 1.95 -20.68 -19.14
CA HIS A 105 0.68 -21.41 -19.09
C HIS A 105 -0.53 -20.51 -18.80
N SER A 106 -0.35 -19.19 -18.77
CA SER A 106 -1.44 -18.23 -18.63
C SER A 106 -2.41 -18.34 -19.81
N LYS A 107 -3.71 -18.48 -19.52
CA LYS A 107 -4.75 -18.54 -20.55
C LYS A 107 -5.06 -17.12 -21.06
N LEU A 108 -5.07 -16.16 -20.14
CA LEU A 108 -5.27 -14.74 -20.42
C LEU A 108 -4.26 -14.18 -21.43
N MET A 109 -2.98 -14.56 -21.30
CA MET A 109 -1.89 -14.06 -22.16
C MET A 109 -1.47 -15.05 -23.26
N SER A 110 -2.25 -16.11 -23.49
CA SER A 110 -1.89 -17.24 -24.37
C SER A 110 -1.51 -16.83 -25.80
N PHE A 111 -2.20 -15.84 -26.38
CA PHE A 111 -1.91 -15.33 -27.72
C PHE A 111 -0.51 -14.70 -27.80
N ASP A 112 -0.21 -13.77 -26.89
CA ASP A 112 1.08 -13.07 -26.89
C ASP A 112 2.22 -14.00 -26.47
N ILE A 113 1.97 -14.96 -25.58
CA ILE A 113 2.95 -16.01 -25.24
C ILE A 113 3.26 -16.87 -26.48
N SER A 114 2.25 -17.25 -27.26
CA SER A 114 2.44 -18.03 -28.49
C SER A 114 3.26 -17.24 -29.50
N ARG A 115 2.95 -15.96 -29.68
CA ARG A 115 3.74 -15.05 -30.52
C ARG A 115 5.18 -14.95 -30.02
N TYR A 116 5.39 -14.77 -28.72
CA TYR A 116 6.73 -14.68 -28.13
C TYR A 116 7.58 -15.94 -28.37
N ARG A 117 6.98 -17.13 -28.37
CA ARG A 117 7.67 -18.40 -28.67
C ARG A 117 8.21 -18.47 -30.10
N THR A 118 7.58 -17.77 -31.04
CA THR A 118 8.02 -17.76 -32.45
C THR A 118 9.25 -16.89 -32.70
N TYR A 119 9.65 -16.06 -31.74
CA TYR A 119 10.81 -15.19 -31.89
C TYR A 119 12.13 -15.98 -31.83
N ASP A 120 12.99 -15.72 -32.81
CA ASP A 120 14.33 -16.29 -32.88
C ASP A 120 15.22 -15.87 -31.70
N GLU A 121 16.27 -16.64 -31.44
CA GLU A 121 17.30 -16.28 -30.47
C GLU A 121 18.03 -15.01 -30.94
N GLY A 122 17.89 -13.91 -30.18
CA GLY A 122 18.45 -12.60 -30.53
C GLY A 122 17.44 -11.62 -31.14
N HIS A 123 16.16 -11.98 -31.28
CA HIS A 123 15.13 -11.05 -31.71
C HIS A 123 15.04 -9.83 -30.76
N PRO A 124 14.91 -8.60 -31.28
CA PRO A 124 14.92 -7.37 -30.45
C PRO A 124 13.77 -7.32 -29.42
N GLU A 125 12.66 -8.00 -29.71
CA GLU A 125 11.52 -8.09 -28.79
C GLU A 125 11.60 -9.31 -27.85
N LYS A 126 12.59 -10.21 -28.00
CA LYS A 126 12.78 -11.36 -27.09
C LYS A 126 13.58 -10.96 -25.85
N THR A 127 13.06 -9.94 -25.17
CA THR A 127 13.69 -9.28 -24.02
C THR A 127 12.81 -9.37 -22.78
N TYR A 128 13.42 -9.13 -21.62
CA TYR A 128 12.70 -9.04 -20.34
C TYR A 128 11.67 -7.89 -20.36
N GLU A 129 12.04 -6.74 -20.90
CA GLU A 129 11.18 -5.55 -20.96
C GLU A 129 9.91 -5.78 -21.78
N PHE A 130 10.00 -6.57 -22.86
CA PHE A 130 8.82 -6.93 -23.65
C PHE A 130 7.81 -7.73 -22.82
N LEU A 131 8.26 -8.72 -22.05
CA LEU A 131 7.40 -9.53 -21.18
C LEU A 131 6.75 -8.67 -20.09
N ILE A 132 7.51 -7.74 -19.50
CA ILE A 132 6.98 -6.78 -18.52
C ILE A 132 5.93 -5.86 -19.16
N GLY A 133 6.20 -5.35 -20.36
CA GLY A 133 5.26 -4.52 -21.11
C GLY A 133 3.96 -5.25 -21.42
N MET A 134 4.06 -6.51 -21.85
CA MET A 134 2.92 -7.39 -22.07
C MET A 134 2.07 -7.53 -20.79
N ILE A 135 2.68 -7.93 -19.67
CA ILE A 135 1.97 -8.10 -18.38
C ILE A 135 1.27 -6.80 -17.95
N LYS A 136 1.98 -5.66 -18.00
CA LYS A 136 1.41 -4.34 -17.69
C LYS A 136 0.21 -4.02 -18.57
N GLY A 137 0.29 -4.33 -19.86
CA GLY A 137 -0.80 -4.13 -20.82
C GLY A 137 -2.06 -4.91 -20.45
N TYR A 138 -1.91 -6.19 -20.06
CA TYR A 138 -3.03 -7.01 -19.61
C TYR A 138 -3.63 -6.53 -18.28
N ILE A 139 -2.80 -6.12 -17.32
CA ILE A 139 -3.28 -5.54 -16.06
C ILE A 139 -4.07 -4.26 -16.32
N ALA A 140 -3.55 -3.36 -17.16
CA ALA A 140 -4.23 -2.11 -17.52
C ALA A 140 -5.57 -2.36 -18.22
N ARG A 141 -5.59 -3.30 -19.18
CA ARG A 141 -6.83 -3.71 -19.87
C ARG A 141 -7.85 -4.29 -18.90
N GLY A 142 -7.42 -5.16 -17.98
CA GLY A 142 -8.29 -5.74 -16.95
C GLY A 142 -8.86 -4.68 -16.01
N LYS A 143 -8.07 -3.69 -15.60
CA LYS A 143 -8.56 -2.54 -14.81
C LYS A 143 -9.61 -1.73 -15.57
N GLN A 144 -9.34 -1.41 -16.83
CA GLN A 144 -10.27 -0.66 -17.67
C GLN A 144 -11.59 -1.42 -17.86
N GLU A 145 -11.55 -2.73 -18.09
CA GLU A 145 -12.76 -3.55 -18.25
C GLU A 145 -13.60 -3.61 -16.95
N ARG A 146 -12.95 -3.67 -15.78
CA ARG A 146 -13.65 -3.59 -14.48
C ARG A 146 -14.34 -2.24 -14.32
N LEU A 147 -13.65 -1.14 -14.61
CA LEU A 147 -14.20 0.22 -14.54
C LEU A 147 -15.39 0.41 -15.50
N LEU A 148 -15.29 -0.11 -16.72
CA LEU A 148 -16.38 -0.07 -17.69
C LEU A 148 -17.58 -0.88 -17.21
N ARG A 149 -17.36 -2.09 -16.69
CA ARG A 149 -18.44 -2.92 -16.11
C ARG A 149 -19.13 -2.23 -14.94
N ASP A 150 -18.39 -1.58 -14.05
CA ASP A 150 -18.98 -0.87 -12.91
C ASP A 150 -19.77 0.37 -13.35
N ARG A 151 -19.27 1.10 -14.36
CA ARG A 151 -20.00 2.20 -15.00
C ARG A 151 -21.29 1.71 -15.65
N GLU A 152 -21.24 0.62 -16.40
CA GLU A 152 -22.44 0.03 -17.02
C GLU A 152 -23.46 -0.43 -15.99
N ARG A 153 -23.02 -1.03 -14.87
CA ARG A 153 -23.92 -1.40 -13.76
C ARG A 153 -24.59 -0.17 -13.14
N ALA A 154 -23.84 0.90 -12.89
CA ALA A 154 -24.39 2.15 -12.35
C ALA A 154 -25.43 2.76 -13.29
N VAL A 155 -25.14 2.78 -14.61
CA VAL A 155 -26.09 3.27 -15.63
C VAL A 155 -27.35 2.40 -15.70
N LYS A 156 -27.20 1.06 -15.64
CA LYS A 156 -28.36 0.15 -15.60
C LYS A 156 -29.22 0.38 -14.35
N LEU A 157 -28.60 0.60 -13.20
CA LEU A 157 -29.32 0.92 -11.96
C LEU A 157 -30.04 2.26 -12.06
N SER A 158 -29.41 3.30 -12.63
CA SER A 158 -30.08 4.59 -12.84
C SER A 158 -31.22 4.51 -13.84
N LEU A 159 -31.09 3.72 -14.90
CA LEU A 159 -32.15 3.51 -15.90
C LEU A 159 -33.29 2.63 -15.37
N SER A 160 -33.01 1.69 -14.46
CA SER A 160 -34.03 0.83 -13.84
C SER A 160 -34.74 1.51 -12.66
N SER A 161 -34.16 2.57 -12.09
CA SER A 161 -34.76 3.31 -10.98
C SER A 161 -35.82 4.29 -11.48
N ASN A 162 -36.99 3.78 -11.86
CA ASN A 162 -38.20 4.57 -12.10
C ASN A 162 -38.84 5.06 -10.79
N LYS A 163 -38.09 5.80 -9.97
CA LYS A 163 -38.70 6.62 -8.90
C LYS A 163 -38.52 8.08 -9.26
N THR A 164 -39.42 8.57 -10.10
CA THR A 164 -39.76 9.99 -10.13
C THR A 164 -40.15 10.38 -8.71
N THR A 165 -39.30 11.12 -8.01
CA THR A 165 -39.78 11.97 -6.92
C THR A 165 -40.82 12.92 -7.53
N PRO A 166 -42.07 12.94 -7.05
CA PRO A 166 -43.02 13.94 -7.50
C PRO A 166 -42.43 15.32 -7.24
N ALA A 167 -42.56 16.21 -8.22
CA ALA A 167 -42.37 17.63 -8.02
C ALA A 167 -43.29 18.08 -6.86
N PRO A 168 -42.81 18.89 -5.89
CA PRO A 168 -43.73 19.62 -5.04
C PRO A 168 -44.51 20.57 -5.95
N GLU A 169 -45.81 20.35 -6.12
CA GLU A 169 -46.70 21.33 -6.73
C GLU A 169 -46.83 22.54 -5.79
N ASP A 170 -46.59 23.72 -6.38
CA ASP A 170 -46.78 25.05 -5.81
C ASP A 170 -48.23 25.29 -5.36
N ALA A 171 -48.40 25.96 -4.21
CA ALA A 171 -49.59 26.77 -3.93
C ALA A 171 -49.18 28.12 -3.33
N ASP A 172 -49.53 29.17 -4.07
CA ASP A 172 -49.11 30.56 -4.00
C ASP A 172 -49.93 31.38 -2.95
N LYS A 173 -49.23 32.00 -1.96
CA LYS A 173 -49.44 33.33 -1.27
C LYS A 173 -50.81 33.66 -0.58
N PRO A 174 -50.98 34.76 0.24
CA PRO A 174 -50.05 35.78 0.79
C PRO A 174 -50.23 36.16 2.31
N ALA A 175 -49.30 37.00 2.79
CA ALA A 175 -49.44 38.07 3.80
C ALA A 175 -49.66 37.77 5.31
N VAL A 176 -48.66 38.18 6.09
CA VAL A 176 -48.68 38.40 7.56
C VAL A 176 -49.67 39.52 7.92
N PRO A 177 -50.34 39.46 9.09
CA PRO A 177 -50.07 40.53 10.05
C PRO A 177 -49.97 40.07 11.51
N ILE A 178 -48.97 40.67 12.18
CA ILE A 178 -48.67 40.69 13.61
C ILE A 178 -49.87 41.23 14.42
N LYS A 179 -50.22 40.60 15.55
CA LYS A 179 -50.82 41.29 16.71
C LYS A 179 -50.26 40.76 18.05
N THR A 180 -49.99 41.74 18.89
CA THR A 180 -49.24 41.80 20.14
C THR A 180 -50.13 41.64 21.38
N LYS A 181 -49.51 41.40 22.56
CA LYS A 181 -49.98 41.62 23.96
C LYS A 181 -50.93 40.56 24.53
N LYS A 182 -50.89 40.13 25.80
CA LYS A 182 -50.18 40.49 27.06
C LYS A 182 -50.38 39.26 28.00
N GLU A 183 -49.36 38.74 28.69
CA GLU A 183 -48.99 39.06 30.08
C GLU A 183 -50.12 38.88 31.11
N ASN A 184 -49.98 37.90 32.03
CA ASN A 184 -49.97 38.16 33.47
C ASN A 184 -49.48 36.96 34.30
N GLU A 185 -48.72 37.31 35.32
CA GLU A 185 -48.01 36.55 36.36
C GLU A 185 -48.94 35.77 37.32
N ALA A 186 -48.40 34.75 38.03
CA ALA A 186 -48.04 34.88 39.47
C ALA A 186 -47.79 33.53 40.19
N ALA A 187 -46.90 33.64 41.19
CA ALA A 187 -46.68 32.80 42.39
C ALA A 187 -45.79 31.54 42.23
N ALA A 188 -44.52 31.59 42.67
CA ALA A 188 -44.00 31.38 44.05
C ALA A 188 -43.79 29.88 44.35
N SER A 189 -42.70 29.38 44.93
CA SER A 189 -41.93 29.88 46.07
C SER A 189 -40.53 29.25 46.11
N SER A 190 -39.57 30.05 46.56
CA SER A 190 -38.21 29.69 46.97
C SER A 190 -38.20 28.90 48.27
N THR A 191 -37.20 28.03 48.47
CA THR A 191 -36.42 27.88 49.71
C THR A 191 -35.03 27.38 49.33
#